data_AF-A0A7S2QNW7-F1
#
_entry.id   AF-A0A7S2QNW7-F1
#
_cell.length_a   1.000
_cell.length_b   1.000
_cell.length_c   1.000
_cell.angle_alpha   90.00
_cell.angle_beta   90.00
_cell.angle_gamma   90.00
#
_symmetry.space_group_name_H-M   'P 1'
#
loop_
_entity.id
_entity.type
_entity.pdbx_description
1 polymer ?
#
loop_
_entity_poly.entity_id
_entity_poly.type
_entity_poly.pdbx_seq_one_letter_code
_entity_poly.pdbx_strand_id
1 'polypeptide(L)'
;MPSAPGLPGAPGMPGALGLPGPPGLSGAPGMPLPPGMLFPGMLGPPGMPGPPGLPGGPDNAAMVYQNPELAAHFTRQAAERYDQVVSSGIDAEVMELRDHFNLDDKVVNALDQQVKRRKATRVEDMSALWEILEGARNPSGLLMVKVREMAEGVFRGLSTPEKNVAEFARKYGLDAHASAKLAEVLSKRNDPEDDMEKLAKHLERSNKPSALTMLMLKDLREGKQLKEPAFAAAMGSAAHRKELKHEQRRNDERKRSRSRDQQRRYRSRSRDQQR
;
A
#
# COMPACT_ATOMS: atom_id res chain seq x y z
N MET A 1 94.52 34.17 18.37
CA MET A 1 94.21 33.40 17.15
C MET A 1 92.70 33.39 16.98
N PRO A 2 92.12 33.91 15.88
CA PRO A 2 90.67 33.92 15.66
C PRO A 2 90.18 32.62 14.99
N SER A 3 88.95 32.21 15.31
CA SER A 3 88.28 30.99 14.84
C SER A 3 87.79 31.12 13.38
N ALA A 4 87.87 30.02 12.62
CA ALA A 4 87.47 29.97 11.21
C ALA A 4 85.94 30.01 11.01
N PRO A 5 85.41 30.64 9.94
CA PRO A 5 83.98 30.66 9.62
C PRO A 5 83.46 29.29 9.12
N GLY A 6 82.23 28.94 9.48
CA GLY A 6 81.56 27.70 9.05
C GLY A 6 81.09 27.72 7.59
N LEU A 7 81.09 26.54 6.96
CA LEU A 7 80.70 26.34 5.55
C LEU A 7 79.18 26.47 5.32
N PRO A 8 78.73 26.99 4.15
CA PRO A 8 77.31 27.07 3.80
C PRO A 8 76.67 25.69 3.54
N GLY A 9 75.41 25.54 3.93
CA GLY A 9 74.62 24.32 3.71
C GLY A 9 74.19 24.12 2.24
N ALA A 10 74.08 22.85 1.83
CA ALA A 10 73.76 22.47 0.46
C ALA A 10 72.27 22.75 0.07
N PRO A 11 71.97 23.01 -1.22
CA PRO A 11 70.60 23.23 -1.70
C PRO A 11 69.72 21.97 -1.61
N GLY A 12 68.43 22.16 -1.33
CA GLY A 12 67.44 21.07 -1.26
C GLY A 12 67.06 20.51 -2.64
N MET A 13 66.77 19.20 -2.70
CA MET A 13 66.39 18.50 -3.93
C MET A 13 64.92 18.76 -4.34
N PRO A 14 64.60 18.78 -5.64
CA PRO A 14 63.22 18.92 -6.13
C PRO A 14 62.33 17.71 -5.75
N GLY A 15 61.04 17.98 -5.49
CA GLY A 15 60.05 16.96 -5.14
C GLY A 15 59.67 16.03 -6.31
N ALA A 16 59.38 14.78 -5.99
CA ALA A 16 59.02 13.75 -6.98
C ALA A 16 57.61 13.98 -7.58
N LEU A 17 57.46 13.70 -8.88
CA LEU A 17 56.19 13.73 -9.61
C LEU A 17 55.20 12.69 -9.07
N GLY A 18 53.96 13.10 -8.82
CA GLY A 18 52.90 12.24 -8.29
C GLY A 18 52.47 11.14 -9.25
N LEU A 19 52.21 9.94 -8.72
CA LEU A 19 51.72 8.80 -9.49
C LEU A 19 50.22 8.97 -9.85
N PRO A 20 49.78 8.48 -11.03
CA PRO A 20 48.36 8.49 -11.41
C PRO A 20 47.48 7.72 -10.42
N GLY A 21 46.28 8.23 -10.15
CA GLY A 21 45.32 7.59 -9.24
C GLY A 21 44.78 6.25 -9.78
N PRO A 22 44.38 5.32 -8.89
CA PRO A 22 43.83 4.04 -9.30
C PRO A 22 42.47 4.19 -10.00
N PRO A 23 42.12 3.30 -10.96
CA PRO A 23 40.81 3.29 -11.61
C PRO A 23 39.65 3.09 -10.60
N GLY A 24 38.52 3.75 -10.85
CA GLY A 24 37.33 3.63 -10.01
C GLY A 24 36.74 2.22 -9.97
N LEU A 25 36.23 1.81 -8.81
CA LEU A 25 35.53 0.54 -8.64
C LEU A 25 34.21 0.56 -9.42
N SER A 26 33.97 -0.47 -10.24
CA SER A 26 32.70 -0.62 -10.96
C SER A 26 31.55 -0.90 -9.99
N GLY A 27 30.39 -0.28 -10.24
CA GLY A 27 29.19 -0.46 -9.41
C GLY A 27 28.78 -1.93 -9.31
N ALA A 28 28.30 -2.33 -8.13
CA ALA A 28 27.85 -3.70 -7.89
C ALA A 28 26.65 -4.06 -8.80
N PRO A 29 26.58 -5.28 -9.35
CA PRO A 29 25.42 -5.75 -10.12
C PRO A 29 24.13 -5.67 -9.28
N GLY A 30 23.03 -5.23 -9.89
CA GLY A 30 21.72 -5.18 -9.22
C GLY A 30 21.29 -6.56 -8.72
N MET A 31 20.73 -6.62 -7.50
CA MET A 31 20.21 -7.87 -6.96
C MET A 31 19.03 -8.38 -7.81
N PRO A 32 18.98 -9.68 -8.17
CA PRO A 32 17.83 -10.26 -8.84
C PRO A 32 16.62 -10.25 -7.89
N LEU A 33 15.50 -9.69 -8.36
CA LEU A 33 14.23 -9.70 -7.63
C LEU A 33 13.67 -11.13 -7.52
N PRO A 34 13.00 -11.48 -6.41
CA PRO A 34 12.41 -12.80 -6.22
C PRO A 34 11.35 -13.12 -7.31
N PRO A 35 11.24 -14.37 -7.79
CA PRO A 35 10.31 -14.75 -8.85
C PRO A 35 8.85 -14.54 -8.40
N GLY A 36 8.11 -13.66 -9.08
CA GLY A 36 6.67 -13.45 -8.86
C GLY A 36 6.20 -12.00 -8.74
N MET A 37 7.12 -11.03 -8.63
CA MET A 37 6.80 -9.59 -8.53
C MET A 37 7.06 -8.80 -9.83
N LEU A 38 6.89 -9.43 -11.00
CA LEU A 38 6.99 -8.74 -12.29
C LEU A 38 5.62 -8.21 -12.71
N PHE A 39 5.31 -6.98 -12.31
CA PHE A 39 4.28 -6.20 -13.01
C PHE A 39 4.88 -5.66 -14.32
N PRO A 40 4.24 -5.90 -15.49
CA PRO A 40 4.71 -5.35 -16.74
C PRO A 40 4.66 -3.83 -16.70
N GLY A 41 5.82 -3.15 -16.73
CA GLY A 41 5.91 -1.70 -16.95
C GLY A 41 6.62 -0.86 -15.89
N MET A 42 6.99 -1.41 -14.73
CA MET A 42 7.89 -0.70 -13.80
C MET A 42 9.35 -0.88 -14.25
N LEU A 43 9.87 0.09 -15.00
CA LEU A 43 11.30 0.34 -15.06
C LEU A 43 11.79 0.52 -13.62
N GLY A 44 12.74 -0.32 -13.18
CA GLY A 44 13.36 -0.14 -11.86
C GLY A 44 13.88 1.29 -11.72
N PRO A 45 13.87 1.87 -10.50
CA PRO A 45 14.36 3.22 -10.30
C PRO A 45 15.78 3.31 -10.87
N PRO A 46 16.12 4.37 -11.65
CA PRO A 46 17.47 4.59 -12.12
C PRO A 46 18.45 4.48 -10.96
N GLY A 47 19.53 3.73 -11.14
CA GLY A 47 20.56 3.63 -10.12
C GLY A 47 21.02 5.03 -9.71
N MET A 48 21.07 5.30 -8.41
CA MET A 48 21.55 6.59 -7.91
C MET A 48 22.93 6.88 -8.53
N PRO A 49 23.12 8.05 -9.15
CA PRO A 49 24.45 8.48 -9.57
C PRO A 49 25.41 8.35 -8.38
N GLY A 50 26.56 7.73 -8.60
CA GLY A 50 27.61 7.71 -7.59
C GLY A 50 27.92 9.14 -7.13
N PRO A 51 28.27 9.36 -5.86
CA PRO A 51 28.59 10.70 -5.37
C PRO A 51 29.63 11.34 -6.30
N PRO A 52 29.48 12.65 -6.64
CA PRO A 52 30.47 13.36 -7.44
C PRO A 52 31.87 13.12 -6.86
N GLY A 53 32.81 12.67 -7.69
CA GLY A 53 34.20 12.54 -7.27
C GLY A 53 34.67 13.86 -6.68
N LEU A 54 35.20 13.81 -5.46
CA LEU A 54 35.70 14.99 -4.76
C LEU A 54 36.61 15.78 -5.71
N PRO A 55 36.36 17.08 -5.94
CA PRO A 55 37.24 17.92 -6.73
C PRO A 55 38.65 17.83 -6.15
N GLY A 56 39.61 17.39 -6.95
CA GLY A 56 41.02 17.33 -6.59
C GLY A 56 41.60 18.74 -6.47
N GLY A 57 41.19 19.46 -5.43
CA GLY A 57 41.82 20.71 -5.01
C GLY A 57 43.08 20.40 -4.21
N PRO A 58 44.20 21.12 -4.44
CA PRO A 58 45.50 20.85 -3.82
C PRO A 58 45.49 20.90 -2.27
N ASP A 59 44.44 21.45 -1.66
CA ASP A 59 44.37 21.65 -0.20
C ASP A 59 43.56 20.58 0.56
N ASN A 60 42.69 19.81 -0.13
CA ASN A 60 41.81 18.84 0.55
C ASN A 60 42.45 17.46 0.73
N ALA A 61 43.34 17.05 -0.18
CA ALA A 61 44.07 15.78 -0.04
C ALA A 61 45.08 15.80 1.11
N ALA A 62 45.67 16.97 1.39
CA ALA A 62 46.64 17.13 2.47
C ALA A 62 46.00 17.03 3.88
N MET A 63 44.76 17.51 4.05
CA MET A 63 44.05 17.41 5.34
C MET A 63 43.64 15.97 5.70
N VAL A 64 43.24 15.17 4.71
CA VAL A 64 42.87 13.75 4.92
C VAL A 64 44.10 12.89 5.21
N TYR A 65 45.27 13.24 4.68
CA TYR A 65 46.52 12.52 4.93
C TYR A 65 47.18 12.88 6.27
N GLN A 66 46.97 14.12 6.77
CA GLN A 66 47.55 14.57 8.05
C GLN A 66 46.79 14.08 9.28
N ASN A 67 45.55 13.61 9.16
CA ASN A 67 44.79 13.05 10.28
C ASN A 67 43.91 11.87 9.83
N PRO A 68 44.47 10.65 9.75
CA PRO A 68 43.69 9.44 9.43
C PRO A 68 42.53 9.19 10.42
N GLU A 69 42.63 9.72 11.65
CA GLU A 69 41.55 9.75 12.63
C GLU A 69 40.33 10.56 12.16
N LEU A 70 40.51 11.68 11.45
CA LEU A 70 39.41 12.54 11.01
C LEU A 70 38.64 11.90 9.85
N ALA A 71 39.33 11.25 8.91
CA ALA A 71 38.72 10.48 7.83
C ALA A 71 37.96 9.26 8.37
N ALA A 72 38.54 8.57 9.36
CA ALA A 72 37.88 7.49 10.07
C ALA A 72 36.67 8.00 10.87
N HIS A 73 36.72 9.22 11.44
CA HIS A 73 35.61 9.83 12.14
C HIS A 73 34.45 10.18 11.19
N PHE A 74 34.71 10.75 10.02
CA PHE A 74 33.67 10.99 9.01
C PHE A 74 33.05 9.69 8.48
N THR A 75 33.87 8.67 8.26
CA THR A 75 33.39 7.37 7.77
C THR A 75 32.62 6.62 8.86
N ARG A 76 33.06 6.67 10.13
CA ARG A 76 32.29 6.18 11.28
C ARG A 76 31.00 6.94 11.44
N GLN A 77 31.00 8.26 11.32
CA GLN A 77 29.79 9.06 11.49
C GLN A 77 28.76 8.79 10.37
N ALA A 78 29.24 8.55 9.14
CA ALA A 78 28.39 8.11 8.03
C ALA A 78 27.86 6.68 8.24
N ALA A 79 28.71 5.77 8.73
CA ALA A 79 28.32 4.40 9.08
C ALA A 79 27.36 4.35 10.26
N GLU A 80 27.55 5.15 11.30
CA GLU A 80 26.65 5.31 12.45
C GLU A 80 25.31 5.90 12.03
N ARG A 81 25.28 6.82 11.07
CA ARG A 81 24.01 7.32 10.50
C ARG A 81 23.26 6.23 9.74
N TYR A 82 23.96 5.39 9.00
CA TYR A 82 23.36 4.24 8.31
C TYR A 82 22.92 3.16 9.32
N ASP A 83 23.73 2.89 10.34
CA ASP A 83 23.44 1.95 11.41
C ASP A 83 22.28 2.46 12.29
N GLN A 84 22.08 3.77 12.46
CA GLN A 84 20.89 4.35 13.12
C GLN A 84 19.59 4.10 12.34
N VAL A 85 19.65 4.13 11.00
CA VAL A 85 18.51 3.82 10.12
C VAL A 85 18.20 2.31 10.15
N VAL A 86 19.22 1.46 10.30
CA VAL A 86 19.07 -0.01 10.40
C VAL A 86 18.73 -0.46 11.84
N SER A 87 19.22 0.24 12.87
CA SER A 87 19.17 -0.15 14.29
C SER A 87 17.82 0.07 14.96
N SER A 88 16.91 0.85 14.37
CA SER A 88 15.64 1.17 15.01
C SER A 88 14.56 0.11 14.74
N GLY A 89 14.76 -0.79 13.77
CA GLY A 89 13.78 -1.81 13.41
C GLY A 89 12.43 -1.24 12.97
N ILE A 90 12.40 0.04 12.61
CA ILE A 90 11.23 0.80 12.15
C ILE A 90 11.06 0.57 10.66
N ASP A 91 9.81 0.53 10.21
CA ASP A 91 9.48 0.38 8.80
C ASP A 91 10.05 1.50 7.91
N ALA A 92 10.56 1.14 6.72
CA ALA A 92 11.17 2.09 5.79
C ALA A 92 10.19 3.18 5.31
N GLU A 93 8.92 2.86 5.08
CA GLU A 93 7.91 3.87 4.68
C GLU A 93 7.58 4.80 5.85
N VAL A 94 7.64 4.31 7.09
CA VAL A 94 7.42 5.11 8.30
C VAL A 94 8.59 6.07 8.53
N MET A 95 9.82 5.65 8.23
CA MET A 95 11.00 6.50 8.23
C MET A 95 10.92 7.59 7.15
N GLU A 96 10.46 7.25 5.95
CA GLU A 96 10.25 8.23 4.89
C GLU A 96 9.18 9.27 5.28
N LEU A 97 8.08 8.83 5.88
CA LEU A 97 7.04 9.72 6.44
C LEU A 97 7.63 10.65 7.52
N ARG A 98 8.50 10.13 8.39
CA ARG A 98 9.19 10.93 9.42
C ARG A 98 9.99 12.04 8.78
N ASP A 99 10.86 11.69 7.84
CA ASP A 99 11.79 12.63 7.26
C ASP A 99 11.06 13.65 6.36
N HIS A 100 9.97 13.26 5.70
CA HIS A 100 9.17 14.16 4.87
C HIS A 100 8.39 15.20 5.69
N PHE A 101 7.73 14.78 6.78
CA PHE A 101 6.89 15.66 7.60
C PHE A 101 7.58 16.16 8.88
N ASN A 102 8.87 15.84 9.04
CA ASN A 102 9.72 16.18 10.17
C ASN A 102 9.09 15.81 11.53
N LEU A 103 8.64 14.55 11.62
CA LEU A 103 7.85 14.02 12.74
C LEU A 103 8.70 13.69 13.97
N ASP A 104 8.11 13.79 15.16
CA ASP A 104 8.77 13.40 16.40
C ASP A 104 8.95 11.88 16.51
N ASP A 105 10.12 11.43 16.99
CA ASP A 105 10.42 10.00 17.13
C ASP A 105 9.39 9.24 17.98
N LYS A 106 8.75 9.91 18.96
CA LYS A 106 7.68 9.31 19.76
C LYS A 106 6.47 8.92 18.91
N VAL A 107 6.07 9.79 17.99
CA VAL A 107 4.90 9.58 17.12
C VAL A 107 5.23 8.54 16.06
N VAL A 108 6.45 8.57 15.52
CA VAL A 108 6.97 7.60 14.54
C VAL A 108 6.99 6.19 15.12
N ASN A 109 7.52 6.02 16.33
CA ASN A 109 7.53 4.74 17.03
C ASN A 109 6.11 4.22 17.30
N ALA A 110 5.18 5.10 17.64
CA ALA A 110 3.78 4.73 17.85
C ALA A 110 3.10 4.31 16.54
N LEU A 111 3.39 5.01 15.43
CA LEU A 111 2.91 4.63 14.09
C LEU A 111 3.46 3.28 13.65
N ASP A 112 4.76 3.05 13.80
CA ASP A 112 5.42 1.79 13.45
C ASP A 112 4.79 0.58 14.17
N GLN A 113 4.44 0.74 15.45
CA GLN A 113 3.70 -0.29 16.17
C GLN A 113 2.32 -0.58 15.58
N GLN A 114 1.59 0.44 15.10
CA GLN A 114 0.29 0.25 14.44
C GLN A 114 0.45 -0.42 13.07
N VAL A 115 1.43 0.01 12.27
CA VAL A 115 1.73 -0.59 10.96
C VAL A 115 2.10 -2.07 11.10
N LYS A 116 2.90 -2.42 12.11
CA LYS A 116 3.26 -3.82 12.41
C LYS A 116 2.07 -4.67 12.86
N ARG A 117 1.07 -4.07 13.52
CA ARG A 117 -0.18 -4.74 13.93
C ARG A 117 -1.13 -4.92 12.74
N ARG A 118 -1.25 -3.90 11.89
CA ARG A 118 -2.20 -3.83 10.76
C ARG A 118 -1.53 -4.17 9.42
N LYS A 119 -0.76 -5.26 9.35
CA LYS A 119 -0.01 -5.64 8.13
C LYS A 119 -0.87 -5.76 6.86
N ALA A 120 -2.14 -6.11 7.01
CA ALA A 120 -3.07 -6.28 5.89
C ALA A 120 -3.50 -4.94 5.25
N THR A 121 -3.73 -3.89 6.06
CA THR A 121 -4.18 -2.56 5.59
C THR A 121 -3.04 -1.55 5.52
N ARG A 122 -1.79 -1.99 5.71
CA ARG A 122 -0.61 -1.12 5.77
C ARG A 122 -0.51 -0.16 4.59
N VAL A 123 -0.64 -0.65 3.36
CA VAL A 123 -0.43 0.14 2.14
C VAL A 123 -1.47 1.27 2.04
N GLU A 124 -2.72 0.94 2.35
CA GLU A 124 -3.85 1.88 2.35
C GLU A 124 -3.71 2.90 3.50
N ASP A 125 -3.33 2.42 4.68
CA ASP A 125 -3.11 3.24 5.87
C ASP A 125 -1.97 4.26 5.63
N MET A 126 -0.83 3.84 5.07
CA MET A 126 0.31 4.72 4.77
C MET A 126 -0.02 5.77 3.70
N SER A 127 -0.69 5.34 2.62
CA SER A 127 -1.14 6.26 1.56
C SER A 127 -2.09 7.32 2.12
N ALA A 128 -2.99 6.92 3.03
CA ALA A 128 -3.92 7.84 3.66
C ALA A 128 -3.26 8.82 4.60
N LEU A 129 -2.29 8.35 5.40
CA LEU A 129 -1.52 9.23 6.27
C LEU A 129 -0.75 10.27 5.46
N TRP A 130 -0.19 9.91 4.30
CA TRP A 130 0.51 10.85 3.43
C TRP A 130 -0.39 12.02 3.00
N GLU A 131 -1.56 11.72 2.41
CA GLU A 131 -2.50 12.76 1.99
C GLU A 131 -3.00 13.61 3.18
N ILE A 132 -3.32 12.98 4.31
CA ILE A 132 -3.85 13.68 5.49
C ILE A 132 -2.81 14.66 6.06
N LEU A 133 -1.52 14.27 6.07
CA LEU A 133 -0.44 15.08 6.62
C LEU A 133 0.02 16.18 5.67
N GLU A 134 -0.09 15.99 4.35
CA GLU A 134 0.26 17.02 3.35
C GLU A 134 -0.57 18.30 3.51
N GLY A 135 -1.84 18.17 3.90
CA GLY A 135 -2.72 19.31 4.20
C GLY A 135 -2.62 19.85 5.63
N ALA A 136 -1.80 19.25 6.50
CA ALA A 136 -1.84 19.52 7.93
C ALA A 136 -0.98 20.71 8.35
N ARG A 137 -1.55 21.61 9.17
CA ARG A 137 -0.80 22.73 9.76
C ARG A 137 0.21 22.29 10.83
N ASN A 138 -0.03 21.14 11.47
CA ASN A 138 0.88 20.49 12.42
C ASN A 138 0.84 18.96 12.20
N PRO A 139 1.76 18.40 11.40
CA PRO A 139 1.71 17.00 11.01
C PRO A 139 1.98 16.05 12.18
N SER A 140 2.93 16.36 13.08
CA SER A 140 3.24 15.50 14.24
C SER A 140 2.04 15.33 15.17
N GLY A 141 1.36 16.45 15.50
CA GLY A 141 0.16 16.42 16.35
C GLY A 141 -1.02 15.70 15.69
N LEU A 142 -1.25 15.94 14.40
CA LEU A 142 -2.34 15.27 13.66
C LEU A 142 -2.07 13.77 13.52
N LEU A 143 -0.83 13.40 13.22
CA LEU A 143 -0.44 12.00 13.12
C LEU A 143 -0.69 11.27 14.44
N MET A 144 -0.38 11.88 15.59
CA MET A 144 -0.67 11.26 16.89
C MET A 144 -2.16 10.96 17.10
N VAL A 145 -3.05 11.84 16.61
CA VAL A 145 -4.51 11.59 16.60
C VAL A 145 -4.83 10.41 15.70
N LYS A 146 -4.24 10.33 14.50
CA LYS A 146 -4.47 9.22 13.57
C LYS A 146 -3.93 7.89 14.08
N VAL A 147 -2.75 7.88 14.71
CA VAL A 147 -2.20 6.70 15.39
C VAL A 147 -3.11 6.23 16.53
N ARG A 148 -3.75 7.16 17.26
CA ARG A 148 -4.76 6.82 18.26
C ARG A 148 -6.03 6.24 17.63
N GLU A 149 -6.55 6.84 16.57
CA GLU A 149 -7.69 6.28 15.81
C GLU A 149 -7.37 4.87 15.28
N MET A 150 -6.12 4.62 14.86
CA MET A 150 -5.65 3.29 14.43
C MET A 150 -5.65 2.30 15.58
N ALA A 151 -5.18 2.71 16.76
CA ALA A 151 -5.16 1.88 17.96
C ALA A 151 -6.57 1.54 18.48
N GLU A 152 -7.51 2.48 18.33
CA GLU A 152 -8.94 2.30 18.67
C GLU A 152 -9.71 1.52 17.57
N GLY A 153 -9.08 1.27 16.42
CA GLY A 153 -9.70 0.57 15.28
C GLY A 153 -10.69 1.41 14.48
N VAL A 154 -10.71 2.73 14.67
CA VAL A 154 -11.65 3.68 14.02
C VAL A 154 -11.00 4.38 12.81
N PHE A 155 -9.70 4.22 12.60
CA PHE A 155 -9.00 4.78 11.44
C PHE A 155 -9.42 4.10 10.14
N ARG A 156 -10.01 4.89 9.24
CA ARG A 156 -10.64 4.46 7.97
C ARG A 156 -9.83 4.81 6.71
N GLY A 157 -8.59 5.26 6.86
CA GLY A 157 -7.77 5.74 5.73
C GLY A 157 -8.45 6.87 4.95
N LEU A 158 -8.27 6.88 3.62
CA LEU A 158 -8.92 7.84 2.70
C LEU A 158 -10.35 7.47 2.32
N SER A 159 -10.82 6.31 2.77
CA SER A 159 -12.14 5.82 2.43
C SER A 159 -13.17 6.54 3.28
N THR A 160 -13.62 7.71 2.81
CA THR A 160 -14.75 8.37 3.44
C THR A 160 -15.99 7.50 3.26
N PRO A 161 -16.81 7.33 4.32
CA PRO A 161 -18.06 6.59 4.18
C PRO A 161 -18.96 7.19 3.09
N GLU A 162 -18.82 8.49 2.79
CA GLU A 162 -19.59 9.14 1.73
C GLU A 162 -19.25 8.65 0.31
N LYS A 163 -17.97 8.44 -0.03
CA LYS A 163 -17.60 7.93 -1.36
C LYS A 163 -18.14 6.52 -1.57
N ASN A 164 -17.94 5.65 -0.59
CA ASN A 164 -18.43 4.27 -0.64
C ASN A 164 -19.97 4.22 -0.69
N VAL A 165 -20.66 5.09 0.06
CA VAL A 165 -22.11 5.19 0.04
C VAL A 165 -22.63 5.73 -1.29
N ALA A 166 -21.93 6.67 -1.93
CA ALA A 166 -22.32 7.18 -3.24
C ALA A 166 -22.23 6.09 -4.33
N GLU A 167 -21.16 5.29 -4.32
CA GLU A 167 -21.03 4.13 -5.23
C GLU A 167 -22.08 3.06 -4.93
N PHE A 168 -22.30 2.76 -3.64
CA PHE A 168 -23.33 1.82 -3.19
C PHE A 168 -24.72 2.25 -3.63
N ALA A 169 -25.03 3.55 -3.51
CA ALA A 169 -26.30 4.13 -3.92
C ALA A 169 -26.53 3.99 -5.43
N ARG A 170 -25.50 4.25 -6.23
CA ARG A 170 -25.55 4.05 -7.69
C ARG A 170 -25.75 2.57 -8.05
N LYS A 171 -25.07 1.66 -7.37
CA LYS A 171 -25.14 0.21 -7.65
C LYS A 171 -26.52 -0.39 -7.37
N TYR A 172 -27.14 -0.01 -6.26
CA TYR A 172 -28.43 -0.56 -5.83
C TYR A 172 -29.64 0.33 -6.17
N GLY A 173 -29.43 1.48 -6.83
CA GLY A 173 -30.50 2.38 -7.21
C GLY A 173 -31.20 3.03 -6.01
N LEU A 174 -30.41 3.44 -5.01
CA LEU A 174 -30.92 4.18 -3.86
C LEU A 174 -31.22 5.62 -4.25
N ASP A 175 -32.34 6.15 -3.77
CA ASP A 175 -32.65 7.56 -3.91
C ASP A 175 -31.74 8.43 -3.04
N ALA A 176 -31.66 9.72 -3.40
CA ALA A 176 -30.78 10.69 -2.76
C ALA A 176 -31.04 10.83 -1.25
N HIS A 177 -32.29 10.65 -0.82
CA HIS A 177 -32.65 10.75 0.59
C HIS A 177 -32.16 9.52 1.38
N ALA A 178 -32.37 8.32 0.85
CA ALA A 178 -31.87 7.08 1.45
C ALA A 178 -30.34 7.06 1.50
N SER A 179 -29.65 7.52 0.44
CA SER A 179 -28.17 7.55 0.41
C SER A 179 -27.58 8.54 1.42
N ALA A 180 -28.15 9.75 1.53
CA ALA A 180 -27.68 10.72 2.52
C ALA A 180 -27.84 10.20 3.95
N LYS A 181 -28.97 9.54 4.24
CA LYS A 181 -29.22 8.99 5.58
C LYS A 181 -28.34 7.77 5.87
N LEU A 182 -28.01 6.97 4.85
CA LEU A 182 -27.04 5.89 4.96
C LEU A 182 -25.65 6.42 5.33
N ALA A 183 -25.17 7.45 4.63
CA ALA A 183 -23.88 8.09 4.92
C ALA A 183 -23.82 8.63 6.36
N GLU A 184 -24.86 9.33 6.82
CA GLU A 184 -24.93 9.85 8.19
C GLU A 184 -24.85 8.74 9.23
N VAL A 185 -25.59 7.64 9.04
CA VAL A 185 -25.61 6.53 10.01
C VAL A 185 -24.26 5.81 10.02
N LEU A 186 -23.70 5.51 8.84
CA LEU A 186 -22.42 4.82 8.71
C LEU A 186 -21.24 5.65 9.25
N SER A 187 -21.32 6.98 9.21
CA SER A 187 -20.29 7.85 9.79
C SER A 187 -20.09 7.61 11.29
N LYS A 188 -21.16 7.22 12.00
CA LYS A 188 -21.17 6.98 13.45
C LYS A 188 -20.89 5.52 13.85
N ARG A 189 -20.74 4.62 12.89
CA ARG A 189 -20.49 3.20 13.15
C ARG A 189 -19.01 2.87 13.09
N ASN A 190 -18.62 1.79 13.79
CA ASN A 190 -17.25 1.30 13.84
C ASN A 190 -16.86 0.66 12.49
N ASP A 191 -17.74 -0.19 11.94
CA ASP A 191 -17.46 -1.01 10.75
C ASP A 191 -18.47 -0.72 9.61
N PRO A 192 -18.38 0.44 8.93
CA PRO A 192 -19.35 0.79 7.89
C PRO A 192 -19.30 -0.15 6.68
N GLU A 193 -18.15 -0.78 6.41
CA GLU A 193 -17.98 -1.71 5.29
C GLU A 193 -18.75 -3.02 5.50
N ASP A 194 -18.65 -3.63 6.69
CA ASP A 194 -19.40 -4.84 7.04
C ASP A 194 -20.91 -4.58 7.02
N ASP A 195 -21.36 -3.43 7.53
CA ASP A 195 -22.77 -3.04 7.46
C ASP A 195 -23.24 -2.82 6.01
N MET A 196 -22.42 -2.23 5.14
CA MET A 196 -22.71 -2.10 3.71
C MET A 196 -22.74 -3.46 3.00
N GLU A 197 -21.84 -4.38 3.34
CA GLU A 197 -21.84 -5.74 2.78
C GLU A 197 -23.12 -6.50 3.18
N LYS A 198 -23.53 -6.38 4.45
CA LYS A 198 -24.78 -6.96 4.93
C LYS A 198 -25.97 -6.32 4.23
N LEU A 199 -26.04 -4.99 4.11
CA LEU A 199 -27.08 -4.29 3.35
C LEU A 199 -27.13 -4.78 1.90
N ALA A 200 -25.99 -4.95 1.22
CA ALA A 200 -25.93 -5.48 -0.14
C ALA A 200 -26.66 -6.82 -0.27
N LYS A 201 -26.40 -7.77 0.64
CA LYS A 201 -27.05 -9.10 0.64
C LYS A 201 -28.58 -9.00 0.73
N HIS A 202 -29.10 -8.04 1.48
CA HIS A 202 -30.55 -7.78 1.58
C HIS A 202 -31.11 -7.10 0.34
N LEU A 203 -30.40 -6.12 -0.21
CA LEU A 203 -30.85 -5.36 -1.38
C LEU A 203 -30.88 -6.21 -2.65
N GLU A 204 -29.98 -7.19 -2.79
CA GLU A 204 -29.99 -8.12 -3.93
C GLU A 204 -31.29 -8.95 -4.03
N ARG A 205 -31.93 -9.19 -2.88
CA ARG A 205 -33.17 -9.97 -2.76
C ARG A 205 -34.42 -9.10 -2.78
N SER A 206 -34.27 -7.79 -2.70
CA SER A 206 -35.37 -6.83 -2.67
C SER A 206 -35.64 -6.23 -4.05
N ASN A 207 -36.90 -5.87 -4.30
CA ASN A 207 -37.31 -5.06 -5.45
C ASN A 207 -37.58 -3.59 -5.07
N LYS A 208 -37.39 -3.23 -3.80
CA LYS A 208 -37.55 -1.87 -3.24
C LYS A 208 -36.34 -1.51 -2.37
N PRO A 209 -35.19 -1.16 -2.98
CA PRO A 209 -33.93 -1.03 -2.27
C PRO A 209 -33.93 0.12 -1.25
N SER A 210 -34.48 1.27 -1.61
CA SER A 210 -34.55 2.42 -0.70
C SER A 210 -35.41 2.19 0.53
N ALA A 211 -36.62 1.66 0.35
CA ALA A 211 -37.53 1.41 1.46
C ALA A 211 -36.94 0.37 2.44
N LEU A 212 -36.29 -0.66 1.92
CA LEU A 212 -35.62 -1.67 2.73
C LEU A 212 -34.42 -1.08 3.48
N THR A 213 -33.60 -0.28 2.80
CA THR A 213 -32.46 0.42 3.43
C THR A 213 -32.94 1.32 4.56
N MET A 214 -34.02 2.07 4.36
CA MET A 214 -34.61 2.92 5.42
C MET A 214 -35.10 2.12 6.63
N LEU A 215 -35.68 0.93 6.41
CA LEU A 215 -36.10 0.03 7.49
C LEU A 215 -34.89 -0.51 8.27
N MET A 216 -33.84 -0.91 7.56
CA MET A 216 -32.60 -1.44 8.14
C MET A 216 -31.76 -0.35 8.82
N LEU A 217 -31.82 0.90 8.33
CA LEU A 217 -31.18 2.05 8.96
C LEU A 217 -31.71 2.32 10.37
N LYS A 218 -32.96 1.93 10.68
CA LYS A 218 -33.50 2.00 12.04
C LYS A 218 -32.71 1.09 12.99
N ASP A 219 -32.51 -0.16 12.60
CA ASP A 219 -31.76 -1.13 13.40
C ASP A 219 -30.27 -0.75 13.52
N LEU A 220 -29.68 -0.22 12.43
CA LEU A 220 -28.29 0.29 12.43
C LEU A 220 -28.12 1.47 13.40
N ARG A 221 -29.10 2.38 13.49
CA ARG A 221 -29.07 3.51 14.45
C ARG A 221 -29.19 3.06 15.90
N GLU A 222 -29.96 2.01 16.16
CA GLU A 222 -30.10 1.39 17.48
C GLU A 222 -28.84 0.59 17.88
N GLY A 223 -27.82 0.54 17.02
CA GLY A 223 -26.56 -0.16 17.28
C GLY A 223 -26.65 -1.67 17.04
N LYS A 224 -27.76 -2.19 16.51
CA LYS A 224 -27.93 -3.61 16.22
C LYS A 224 -27.13 -4.00 14.99
N GLN A 225 -26.61 -5.23 14.98
CA GLN A 225 -26.02 -5.81 13.79
C GLN A 225 -27.12 -6.28 12.85
N LEU A 226 -26.94 -6.07 11.54
CA LEU A 226 -27.88 -6.56 10.54
C LEU A 226 -27.86 -8.08 10.51
N LYS A 227 -29.02 -8.70 10.69
CA LYS A 227 -29.21 -10.15 10.57
C LYS A 227 -29.05 -10.58 9.12
N GLU A 228 -28.78 -11.86 8.87
CA GLU A 228 -28.79 -12.42 7.52
C GLU A 228 -30.19 -12.34 6.86
N PRO A 229 -30.26 -12.27 5.52
CA PRO A 229 -31.54 -12.17 4.82
C PRO A 229 -32.40 -13.42 5.00
N ALA A 230 -33.43 -13.31 5.85
CA ALA A 230 -34.39 -14.38 6.13
C ALA A 230 -35.43 -14.60 5.02
N PHE A 231 -35.55 -13.68 4.06
CA PHE A 231 -36.63 -13.70 3.05
C PHE A 231 -36.19 -14.33 1.73
N ALA A 232 -37.08 -15.08 1.08
CA ALA A 232 -36.91 -15.54 -0.30
C ALA A 232 -36.70 -14.36 -1.27
N ALA A 233 -36.01 -14.57 -2.38
CA ALA A 233 -35.78 -13.51 -3.36
C ALA A 233 -37.14 -12.96 -3.86
N ALA A 234 -37.38 -11.67 -3.66
CA ALA A 234 -38.65 -11.06 -4.06
C ALA A 234 -38.84 -11.16 -5.57
N MET A 235 -40.07 -11.38 -6.01
CA MET A 235 -40.40 -11.47 -7.44
C MET A 235 -39.94 -10.18 -8.16
N GLY A 236 -39.12 -10.36 -9.20
CA GLY A 236 -38.54 -9.25 -9.96
C GLY A 236 -37.24 -8.65 -9.38
N SER A 237 -36.76 -9.12 -8.22
CA SER A 237 -35.44 -8.74 -7.68
C SER A 237 -34.30 -9.21 -8.58
N ALA A 238 -33.10 -8.65 -8.37
CA ALA A 238 -31.90 -9.06 -9.10
C ALA A 238 -31.55 -10.54 -8.87
N ALA A 239 -31.70 -11.02 -7.63
CA ALA A 239 -31.54 -12.44 -7.30
C ALA A 239 -32.56 -13.32 -8.02
N HIS A 240 -33.85 -12.96 -7.99
CA HIS A 240 -34.91 -13.72 -8.67
C HIS A 240 -34.69 -13.81 -10.20
N ARG A 241 -34.24 -12.72 -10.84
CA ARG A 241 -33.89 -12.75 -12.27
C ARG A 241 -32.70 -13.66 -12.58
N LYS A 242 -31.71 -13.73 -11.68
CA LYS A 242 -30.57 -14.64 -11.82
C LYS A 242 -30.99 -16.10 -11.64
N GLU A 243 -31.82 -16.39 -10.64
CA GLU A 243 -32.37 -17.73 -10.37
C GLU A 243 -33.19 -18.26 -11.55
N LEU A 244 -34.11 -17.45 -12.08
CA LEU A 244 -34.91 -17.81 -13.26
C LEU A 244 -34.04 -18.14 -14.48
N LYS A 245 -33.03 -17.31 -14.77
CA LYS A 245 -32.10 -17.57 -15.90
C LYS A 245 -31.34 -18.88 -15.70
N HIS A 246 -30.91 -19.18 -14.47
CA HIS A 246 -30.20 -20.42 -14.18
C HIS A 246 -31.11 -21.64 -14.35
N GLU A 247 -32.35 -21.56 -13.87
CA GLU A 247 -33.33 -22.63 -13.99
C GLU A 247 -33.71 -22.88 -15.46
N GLN A 248 -33.88 -21.81 -16.24
CA GLN A 248 -34.17 -21.90 -17.66
C GLN A 248 -33.03 -22.59 -18.44
N ARG A 249 -31.77 -22.21 -18.17
CA ARG A 249 -30.59 -22.89 -18.73
C ARG A 249 -30.54 -24.38 -18.37
N ARG A 250 -30.80 -24.71 -17.11
CA ARG A 250 -30.83 -26.11 -16.64
C ARG A 250 -31.94 -26.91 -17.33
N ASN A 251 -33.09 -26.31 -17.58
CA ASN A 251 -34.18 -26.93 -18.33
C ASN A 251 -33.84 -27.10 -19.81
N ASP A 252 -33.18 -26.13 -20.43
CA ASP A 252 -32.74 -26.23 -21.83
C ASP A 252 -31.67 -27.32 -22.02
N GLU A 253 -30.72 -27.45 -21.09
CA GLU A 253 -29.76 -28.55 -21.07
C GLU A 253 -30.45 -29.92 -20.91
N ARG A 254 -31.40 -30.03 -19.97
CA ARG A 254 -32.19 -31.26 -19.80
C ARG A 254 -32.95 -31.63 -21.07
N LYS A 255 -33.56 -30.66 -21.76
CA LYS A 255 -34.27 -30.88 -23.04
C LYS A 255 -33.32 -31.32 -24.15
N ARG A 256 -32.15 -30.69 -24.26
CA ARG A 256 -31.11 -31.06 -25.24
C ARG A 256 -30.58 -32.48 -25.01
N SER A 257 -30.34 -32.84 -23.74
CA SER A 257 -29.89 -34.19 -23.37
C SER A 257 -30.95 -35.24 -23.70
N ARG A 258 -32.22 -35.01 -23.35
CA ARG A 258 -33.33 -35.90 -23.71
C ARG A 258 -33.45 -36.09 -25.23
N SER A 259 -33.32 -35.02 -25.99
CA SER A 259 -33.42 -35.06 -27.47
C SER A 259 -32.27 -35.87 -28.09
N ARG A 260 -31.04 -35.70 -27.60
CA ARG A 260 -29.88 -36.52 -28.04
C ARG A 260 -30.06 -37.99 -27.73
N ASP A 261 -30.61 -38.31 -26.57
CA ASP A 261 -30.82 -39.70 -26.15
C ASP A 261 -31.92 -40.38 -26.98
N GLN A 262 -32.97 -39.64 -27.31
CA GLN A 262 -34.04 -40.10 -28.20
C GLN A 262 -33.54 -40.35 -29.63
N GLN A 263 -32.69 -39.46 -30.17
CA GLN A 263 -32.02 -39.66 -31.47
C GLN A 263 -31.07 -40.86 -31.47
N ARG A 264 -30.32 -41.09 -30.38
CA ARG A 264 -29.47 -42.28 -30.23
C ARG A 264 -30.29 -43.55 -30.27
N ARG A 265 -31.39 -43.63 -29.50
CA ARG A 265 -32.29 -44.79 -29.51
C ARG A 265 -32.91 -45.05 -30.88
N TYR A 266 -33.27 -44.00 -31.62
CA TYR A 266 -33.83 -44.14 -32.97
C TYR A 266 -32.79 -44.68 -33.95
N ARG A 267 -31.55 -44.16 -33.92
CA ARG A 267 -30.44 -44.68 -34.74
C ARG A 267 -30.07 -46.12 -34.41
N SER A 268 -30.12 -46.53 -33.15
CA SER A 268 -29.86 -47.92 -32.76
C SER A 268 -30.92 -48.86 -33.33
N ARG A 269 -32.21 -48.51 -33.22
CA ARG A 269 -33.32 -49.32 -33.75
C ARG A 269 -33.30 -49.43 -35.28
N SER A 270 -32.94 -48.37 -36.00
CA SER A 270 -32.81 -48.45 -37.47
C SER A 270 -31.65 -49.33 -37.94
N ARG A 271 -30.62 -49.53 -37.10
CA ARG A 271 -29.49 -50.40 -37.42
C ARG A 271 -29.83 -51.89 -37.26
N ASP A 272 -30.69 -52.23 -36.31
CA ASP A 272 -31.13 -53.61 -36.08
C ASP A 272 -32.12 -54.11 -37.14
N GLN A 273 -32.82 -53.23 -37.85
CA GLN A 273 -33.73 -53.61 -38.95
C GLN A 273 -33.04 -53.83 -40.31
N GLN A 274 -31.73 -53.59 -40.41
CA GLN A 274 -30.95 -53.75 -41.65
C GLN A 274 -30.00 -54.96 -41.62
N ARG A 275 -30.10 -55.83 -40.61
CA ARG A 275 -29.42 -57.12 -40.52
C ARG A 275 -30.43 -58.25 -40.63
#